data_AF-A0A1A7WTC4-F1
#
_entry.id   AF-A0A1A7WTC4-F1
#
_cell.length_a   1.000
_cell.length_b   1.000
_cell.length_c   1.000
_cell.angle_alpha   90.00
_cell.angle_beta   90.00
_cell.angle_gamma   90.00
#
_symmetry.space_group_name_H-M   'P 1'
#
loop_
_entity.id
_entity.type
_entity.pdbx_description
1 polymer ?
#
loop_
_entity_poly.entity_id
_entity_poly.type
_entity_poly.pdbx_seq_one_letter_code
_entity_poly.pdbx_strand_id
1 'polypeptide(L)'
;SVQVGALRTSELRELLEDEDKISRMIRSSKKFQRLRYAVETMLVSNEKLAKSNLSQKPKFRDAKLLLGIKYKEQENLRSIMWAKQ
;
A
#
# COMPACT_ATOMS: atom_id res chain seq x y z
N SER A 1 20.94 -24.70 -2.01
CA SER A 1 21.63 -23.40 -1.90
C SER A 1 23.12 -23.65 -1.77
N VAL A 2 23.94 -23.18 -2.71
CA VAL A 2 25.40 -23.30 -2.64
C VAL A 2 25.88 -22.47 -1.45
N GLN A 3 26.53 -23.11 -0.47
CA GLN A 3 27.15 -22.40 0.65
C GLN A 3 28.45 -21.76 0.14
N VAL A 4 28.50 -20.43 0.14
CA VAL A 4 29.67 -19.66 -0.30
C VAL A 4 30.94 -20.05 0.48
N GLY A 5 30.79 -20.43 1.76
CA GLY A 5 31.89 -20.88 2.61
C GLY A 5 32.52 -22.22 2.22
N ALA A 6 31.98 -22.93 1.22
CA ALA A 6 32.53 -24.20 0.72
C ALA A 6 33.17 -24.09 -0.67
N LEU A 7 33.26 -22.88 -1.24
CA LEU A 7 33.82 -22.66 -2.58
C LEU A 7 35.35 -22.57 -2.55
N ARG A 8 36.00 -23.16 -3.54
CA ARG A 8 37.43 -22.96 -3.80
C ARG A 8 37.68 -21.53 -4.30
N THR A 9 38.90 -21.03 -4.13
CA THR A 9 39.27 -19.65 -4.53
C THR A 9 38.98 -19.36 -6.01
N SER A 10 39.16 -20.34 -6.89
CA SER A 10 38.82 -20.22 -8.32
C SER A 10 37.33 -20.08 -8.57
N GLU A 11 36.51 -20.87 -7.88
CA GLU A 11 35.04 -20.85 -7.97
C GLU A 11 34.46 -19.57 -7.35
N LEU A 12 35.12 -19.04 -6.30
CA LEU A 12 34.79 -17.75 -5.72
C LEU A 12 35.07 -16.61 -6.69
N ARG A 13 36.20 -16.65 -7.40
CA ARG A 13 36.56 -15.63 -8.40
C ARG A 13 35.60 -15.66 -9.59
N GLU A 14 35.28 -16.84 -10.11
CA GLU A 14 34.28 -17.01 -11.16
C GLU A 14 32.90 -16.48 -10.72
N LEU A 15 32.49 -16.76 -9.48
CA LEU A 15 31.24 -16.23 -8.94
C LEU A 15 31.25 -14.70 -8.85
N LEU A 16 32.38 -14.09 -8.47
CA LEU A 16 32.51 -12.63 -8.38
C LEU A 16 32.48 -11.94 -9.75
N GLU A 17 32.93 -12.64 -10.80
CA GLU A 17 32.91 -12.14 -12.17
C GLU A 17 31.56 -12.39 -12.89
N ASP A 18 30.72 -13.30 -12.37
CA ASP A 18 29.38 -13.59 -12.89
C ASP A 18 28.27 -12.95 -12.03
N GLU A 19 27.91 -11.71 -12.38
CA GLU A 19 26.86 -10.93 -11.73
C GLU A 19 25.47 -11.58 -11.81
N ASP A 20 25.19 -12.33 -12.88
CA ASP A 20 23.93 -13.04 -13.05
C ASP A 20 23.82 -14.21 -12.06
N LYS A 21 24.92 -14.93 -11.82
CA LYS A 21 24.99 -16.02 -10.82
C LYS A 21 24.81 -15.47 -9.41
N ILE A 22 25.44 -14.35 -9.08
CA ILE A 22 25.20 -13.62 -7.83
C ILE A 22 23.73 -13.21 -7.72
N SER A 23 23.16 -12.61 -8.76
CA SER A 23 21.76 -12.17 -8.79
C SER A 23 20.79 -13.33 -8.58
N ARG A 24 21.03 -14.49 -9.21
CA ARG A 24 20.24 -15.71 -8.99
C ARG A 24 20.35 -16.17 -7.53
N MET A 25 21.55 -16.15 -6.94
CA MET A 25 21.74 -16.50 -5.53
C MET A 25 20.99 -15.56 -4.60
N ILE A 26 21.07 -14.25 -4.81
CA ILE A 26 20.33 -13.24 -4.04
C ILE A 26 18.83 -13.47 -4.14
N ARG A 27 18.30 -13.68 -5.35
CA ARG A 27 16.86 -13.95 -5.58
C ARG A 27 16.37 -15.22 -4.88
N SER A 28 17.25 -16.23 -4.78
CA SER A 28 16.96 -17.47 -4.05
C SER A 28 17.11 -17.35 -2.52
N SER A 29 17.70 -16.25 -2.03
CA SER A 29 17.94 -16.08 -0.60
C SER A 29 16.63 -15.93 0.18
N LYS A 30 16.56 -16.52 1.38
CA LYS A 30 15.38 -16.41 2.25
C LYS A 30 15.02 -14.95 2.56
N LYS A 31 16.02 -14.08 2.72
CA LYS A 31 15.81 -12.65 2.97
C LYS A 31 15.10 -11.97 1.80
N PHE A 32 15.58 -12.19 0.58
CA PHE A 32 14.97 -11.62 -0.62
C PHE A 32 13.56 -12.20 -0.85
N GLN A 33 13.37 -13.50 -0.70
CA GLN A 33 12.06 -14.14 -0.86
C GLN A 33 11.03 -13.61 0.14
N ARG A 34 11.41 -13.43 1.42
CA ARG A 34 10.55 -12.82 2.43
C ARG A 34 10.16 -11.38 2.08
N LEU A 35 11.14 -10.59 1.63
CA LEU A 35 10.87 -9.22 1.20
C LEU A 35 9.92 -9.18 0.00
N ARG A 36 10.16 -10.02 -1.02
CA ARG A 36 9.30 -10.12 -2.20
C ARG A 36 7.87 -10.48 -1.82
N TYR A 37 7.70 -11.48 -0.94
CA TYR A 37 6.37 -11.89 -0.46
C TYR A 37 5.66 -10.76 0.31
N ALA A 38 6.38 -10.01 1.15
CA ALA A 38 5.81 -8.87 1.87
C ALA A 38 5.33 -7.77 0.91
N VAL A 39 6.13 -7.47 -0.12
CA VAL A 39 5.75 -6.49 -1.17
C VAL A 39 4.51 -6.96 -1.93
N GLU A 40 4.47 -8.22 -2.36
CA GLU A 40 3.31 -8.80 -3.06
C GLU A 40 2.04 -8.72 -2.20
N THR A 41 2.15 -9.08 -0.92
CA THR A 41 1.04 -9.01 0.03
C THR A 41 0.54 -7.57 0.20
N MET A 42 1.46 -6.61 0.34
CA MET A 42 1.13 -5.20 0.46
C MET A 42 0.44 -4.67 -0.81
N LEU A 43 0.92 -5.04 -1.99
CA LEU A 43 0.34 -4.61 -3.27
C LEU A 43 -1.10 -5.11 -3.42
N VAL A 44 -1.35 -6.39 -3.15
CA VAL A 44 -2.70 -6.97 -3.21
C VAL A 44 -3.63 -6.29 -2.20
N SER A 45 -3.15 -6.03 -0.99
CA SER A 45 -3.93 -5.31 0.03
C SER A 45 -4.25 -3.87 -0.40
N ASN A 46 -3.26 -3.16 -0.92
CA ASN A 46 -3.42 -1.78 -1.40
C ASN A 46 -4.42 -1.71 -2.56
N GLU A 47 -4.34 -2.62 -3.52
CA GLU A 47 -5.28 -2.68 -4.65
C GLU A 47 -6.73 -2.87 -4.18
N LYS A 48 -6.95 -3.79 -3.24
CA LYS A 48 -8.29 -4.03 -2.65
C LYS A 48 -8.81 -2.78 -1.96
N LEU A 49 -7.98 -2.13 -1.13
CA LEU A 49 -8.35 -0.90 -0.44
C LEU A 49 -8.62 0.24 -1.42
N ALA A 50 -7.78 0.40 -2.45
CA ALA A 50 -7.97 1.42 -3.47
C ALA A 50 -9.30 1.23 -4.21
N LYS A 51 -9.64 -0.01 -4.61
CA LYS A 51 -10.93 -0.33 -5.22
C LYS A 51 -12.11 0.01 -4.30
N SER A 52 -12.06 -0.39 -3.03
CA SER A 52 -13.11 -0.05 -2.05
C SER A 52 -13.26 1.46 -1.88
N ASN A 53 -12.15 2.16 -1.62
CA ASN A 53 -12.14 3.60 -1.37
C ASN A 53 -12.67 4.38 -2.57
N LEU A 54 -12.24 4.02 -3.79
CA LEU A 54 -12.70 4.67 -5.01
C LEU A 54 -14.21 4.45 -5.23
N SER A 55 -14.72 3.25 -4.93
CA SER A 55 -16.16 2.96 -5.03
C SER A 55 -17.01 3.72 -4.00
N GLN A 56 -16.46 4.00 -2.81
CA GLN A 56 -17.17 4.68 -1.72
C GLN A 56 -17.05 6.20 -1.76
N LYS A 57 -16.03 6.74 -2.44
CA LYS A 57 -15.75 8.19 -2.50
C LYS A 57 -16.95 9.04 -2.98
N PRO A 58 -17.72 8.65 -4.01
CA PRO A 58 -18.91 9.42 -4.42
C PRO A 58 -19.98 9.44 -3.33
N LYS A 59 -20.29 8.27 -2.75
CA LYS A 59 -21.28 8.15 -1.66
C LYS A 59 -20.91 9.00 -0.46
N PHE A 60 -19.64 9.00 -0.06
CA PHE A 60 -19.15 9.82 1.05
C PHE A 60 -19.24 11.31 0.74
N ARG A 61 -18.89 11.72 -0.49
CA ARG A 61 -19.04 13.10 -0.96
C ARG A 61 -20.51 13.56 -0.87
N ASP A 62 -21.42 12.75 -1.38
CA ASP A 62 -22.84 13.10 -1.44
C ASP A 62 -23.46 13.14 -0.03
N ALA A 63 -23.11 12.18 0.84
CA ALA A 63 -23.51 12.20 2.23
C ALA A 63 -22.99 13.43 2.98
N LYS A 64 -21.72 13.82 2.74
CA LYS A 64 -21.13 15.03 3.32
C LYS A 64 -21.84 16.30 2.84
N LEU A 65 -22.20 16.36 1.55
CA LEU A 65 -22.97 17.47 0.99
C LEU A 65 -24.35 17.58 1.64
N LEU A 66 -25.08 16.47 1.72
CA LEU A 66 -26.40 16.41 2.34
C LEU A 66 -26.36 16.86 3.81
N LEU A 67 -25.35 16.40 4.55
CA LEU A 67 -25.15 16.80 5.93
C LEU A 67 -24.91 18.32 6.07
N GLY A 68 -24.11 18.91 5.17
CA GLY A 68 -23.90 20.36 5.13
C GLY A 68 -25.19 21.15 4.86
N ILE A 69 -26.03 20.65 3.95
CA ILE A 69 -27.36 21.24 3.70
C ILE A 69 -28.22 21.20 4.97
N LYS A 70 -28.27 20.06 5.66
CA LYS A 70 -29.07 19.90 6.88
C LYS A 70 -28.61 20.82 8.01
N TYR A 71 -27.30 21.00 8.19
CA TYR A 71 -26.78 21.95 9.17
C TYR A 71 -27.16 23.39 8.84
N LYS A 72 -27.10 23.78 7.56
CA LYS A 72 -27.50 25.12 7.12
C LYS A 72 -29.00 25.36 7.33
N GLU A 73 -29.85 24.38 7.02
CA GLU A 73 -31.29 24.44 7.30
C GLU A 73 -31.54 24.64 8.80
N GLN A 74 -30.84 23.89 9.65
CA GLN A 74 -30.98 23.99 11.10
C GLN A 74 -30.52 25.35 11.64
N GLU A 75 -29.42 25.90 11.10
CA GLU A 75 -28.95 27.23 11.44
C GLU A 75 -29.97 28.31 11.07
N ASN A 76 -30.50 28.27 9.84
CA ASN A 76 -31.53 29.19 9.39
C ASN A 76 -32.77 29.17 10.30
N LEU A 77 -33.23 27.97 10.70
CA LEU A 77 -34.36 27.83 11.61
C LEU A 77 -34.09 28.46 12.98
N ARG A 78 -32.89 28.27 13.53
CA ARG A 78 -32.48 28.93 14.79
C ARG A 78 -32.46 30.45 14.65
N SER A 79 -31.91 30.97 13.55
CA SER A 79 -31.91 32.42 13.30
C SER A 79 -33.33 32.99 13.19
N ILE A 80 -34.24 32.29 12.51
CA ILE A 80 -35.66 32.71 12.43
C ILE A 80 -36.31 32.69 13.80
N MET A 81 -36.05 31.67 14.62
CA MET A 81 -36.58 31.60 15.98
C MET A 81 -36.10 32.76 16.85
N TRP A 82 -34.81 33.08 16.82
CA TRP A 82 -34.25 34.21 17.56
C TRP A 82 -34.73 35.57 17.06
N ALA A 83 -34.99 35.71 15.75
CA ALA A 83 -35.54 36.96 15.19
C ALA A 83 -37.03 37.18 15.52
N LYS A 84 -37.75 36.13 15.94
CA LYS A 84 -39.16 36.20 16.33
C LYS A 84 -39.36 36.37 17.84
N GLN A 85 -38.28 36.34 18.62
CA GLN A 85 -38.27 36.50 20.06
C GLN A 85 -38.04 37.97 20.42
#